data_AF-A0A258BP60-F1
#
_entry.id   AF-A0A258BP60-F1
#
_cell.length_a   1.000
_cell.length_b   1.000
_cell.length_c   1.000
_cell.angle_alpha   90.00
_cell.angle_beta   90.00
_cell.angle_gamma   90.00
#
_symmetry.space_group_name_H-M   'P 1'
#
loop_
_entity.id
_entity.type
_entity.pdbx_description
1 polymer ?
#
loop_
_entity_poly.entity_id
_entity_poly.type
_entity_poly.pdbx_seq_one_letter_code
_entity_poly.pdbx_strand_id
1 'polypeptide(L)' 'MAAQIVDFDDLVDAGSEAKAREAGKIRTEGRAYVMRPGDVVEFRFNV' A
#
# COMPACT_ATOMS: atom_id res chain seq x y z
N MET A 1 -5.91 13.51 -2.72
CA MET A 1 -4.90 12.53 -3.17
C MET A 1 -4.76 11.50 -2.08
N ALA A 2 -5.02 10.23 -2.41
CA ALA A 2 -4.87 9.11 -1.49
C ALA A 2 -3.81 8.16 -2.07
N ALA A 3 -3.02 7.56 -1.20
CA ALA A 3 -2.04 6.53 -1.55
C ALA A 3 -2.43 5.24 -0.85
N GLN A 4 -2.47 4.13 -1.58
CA GLN A 4 -2.53 2.81 -0.96
C GLN A 4 -1.12 2.30 -0.76
N ILE A 5 -0.84 1.84 0.45
CA ILE A 5 0.50 1.45 0.88
C ILE A 5 0.44 0.05 1.48
N VAL A 6 1.43 -0.76 1.13
CA VAL A 6 1.69 -2.07 1.70
C VAL A 6 3.20 -2.21 1.90
N ASP A 7 3.62 -2.90 2.96
CA ASP A 7 5.04 -3.20 3.15
C ASP A 7 5.50 -4.24 2.11
N PHE A 8 6.74 -4.12 1.64
CA PHE A 8 7.29 -5.00 0.61
C PHE A 8 7.30 -6.46 1.04
N ASP A 9 7.76 -6.76 2.26
CA ASP A 9 7.83 -8.13 2.75
C ASP A 9 6.43 -8.72 2.89
N ASP A 10 5.49 -7.90 3.39
CA ASP A 10 4.08 -8.26 3.48
C ASP A 10 3.42 -8.55 2.13
N LEU A 11 3.78 -7.79 1.10
CA LEU A 11 3.30 -7.98 -0.27
C LEU A 11 3.89 -9.25 -0.90
N VAL A 12 5.18 -9.48 -0.69
CA VAL A 12 5.88 -10.68 -1.17
C VAL A 12 5.30 -11.94 -0.51
N ASP A 13 5.11 -11.92 0.80
CA ASP A 13 4.52 -13.02 1.57
C ASP A 13 3.07 -13.29 1.18
N ALA A 14 2.29 -12.24 0.91
CA ALA A 14 0.92 -12.37 0.44
C ALA A 14 0.85 -12.92 -1.00
N GLY A 15 1.90 -12.71 -1.81
CA GLY A 15 2.02 -13.19 -3.19
C GLY A 15 1.19 -12.41 -4.22
N SER A 16 0.33 -11.49 -3.80
CA SER A 16 -0.34 -10.51 -4.67
C SER A 16 -0.97 -9.37 -3.87
N GLU A 17 -1.22 -8.23 -4.53
CA GLU A 17 -1.94 -7.11 -3.91
C GLU A 17 -3.35 -7.53 -3.44
N ALA A 18 -4.07 -8.31 -4.25
CA ALA A 18 -5.42 -8.78 -3.89
C ALA A 18 -5.40 -9.59 -2.58
N LYS A 19 -4.44 -10.51 -2.42
CA LYS A 19 -4.29 -11.28 -1.19
C LYS A 19 -3.85 -10.42 0.00
N ALA A 20 -2.96 -9.44 -0.22
CA ALA A 20 -2.57 -8.49 0.82
C ALA A 20 -3.76 -7.64 1.28
N ARG A 21 -4.65 -7.27 0.35
CA ARG A 21 -5.89 -6.55 0.64
C ARG A 21 -6.86 -7.38 1.46
N GLU A 22 -7.11 -8.63 1.06
CA GLU A 22 -7.96 -9.58 1.78
C GLU A 22 -7.43 -9.86 3.19
N ALA A 23 -6.10 -9.91 3.34
CA ALA A 23 -5.42 -10.06 4.62
C ALA A 23 -5.38 -8.76 5.47
N GLY A 24 -5.93 -7.65 4.99
CA GLY A 24 -5.97 -6.37 5.72
C GLY A 24 -4.61 -5.65 5.83
N LYS A 25 -3.63 -6.02 5.00
CA LYS A 25 -2.27 -5.44 5.02
C LYS A 25 -2.14 -4.13 4.24
N ILE A 26 -3.12 -3.79 3.40
CA ILE A 26 -3.12 -2.53 2.65
C ILE A 26 -3.75 -1.41 3.46
N ARG A 27 -3.02 -0.31 3.60
CA ARG A 27 -3.43 0.91 4.31
C ARG A 27 -3.59 2.06 3.34
N THR A 28 -4.54 2.96 3.62
CA THR A 28 -4.76 4.16 2.81
C THR A 28 -4.22 5.37 3.57
N GLU A 29 -3.27 6.06 2.96
CA GLU A 29 -2.57 7.20 3.54
C GLU A 29 -2.87 8.49 2.78
N GLY A 30 -2.90 9.59 3.53
CA GLY A 30 -3.12 10.93 3.01
C GLY A 30 -1.82 11.65 2.64
N ARG A 31 -1.95 12.88 2.14
CA ARG A 31 -0.84 13.73 1.69
C ARG A 31 0.24 14.01 2.75
N ALA A 32 -0.10 13.92 4.04
CA ALA A 32 0.83 14.17 5.14
C ALA A 32 1.70 12.94 5.50
N TYR A 33 1.45 11.79 4.87
CA TYR A 33 2.22 10.60 5.15
C TYR A 33 3.66 10.70 4.64
N VAL A 34 4.60 10.31 5.50
CA VAL A 34 6.03 10.22 5.18
C VAL A 34 6.35 8.78 4.82
N MET A 35 6.70 8.57 3.55
CA MET A 35 7.08 7.25 3.03
C MET A 35 8.25 6.65 3.81
N ARG A 36 8.21 5.33 4.00
CA ARG A 36 9.23 4.56 4.69
C ARG A 36 9.93 3.62 3.69
N PRO A 37 11.19 3.25 3.94
CA PRO A 37 11.84 2.18 3.18
C PRO A 37 10.97 0.93 3.20
N GLY A 38 10.78 0.30 2.03
CA GLY A 38 9.93 -0.89 1.90
C GLY A 38 8.46 -0.60 1.58
N ASP A 39 8.01 0.67 1.60
CA ASP A 39 6.64 0.98 1.17
C ASP A 39 6.47 0.73 -0.34
N VAL A 40 5.54 -0.15 -0.69
CA VAL A 40 5.01 -0.30 -2.06
C VAL A 40 3.73 0.52 -2.15
N VAL A 41 3.65 1.40 -3.15
CA VAL A 41 2.65 2.48 -3.19
C VAL A 41 1.88 2.52 -4.51
N GLU A 42 0.55 2.49 -4.42
CA GLU A 42 -0.38 2.86 -5.49
C GLU A 42 -0.92 4.27 -5.24
N PHE A 43 -0.54 5.24 -6.07
CA PHE A 43 -1.11 6.59 -6.00
C PHE A 43 -2.45 6.67 -6.72
N ARG A 44 -3.49 7.13 -6.03
CA ARG A 44 -4.82 7.35 -6.61
C ARG A 44 -5.03 8.83 -6.92
N PHE A 45 -5.00 9.13 -8.21
CA PHE A 45 -5.44 10.41 -8.77
C PHE A 45 -6.83 10.21 -9.35
N ASN A 46 -7.81 11.00 -8.93
CA ASN A 46 -9.07 11.07 -9.66
C ASN A 46 -8.77 11.74 -11.01
N VAL A 47 -9.17 11.07 -12.09
CA VAL A 47 -9.48 11.72 -13.36
C VAL A 47 -10.89 12.30 -13.30
#